data_AF-A0A924WPP9-F1
#
_entry.id   AF-A0A924WPP9-F1
#
_cell.length_a   1.000
_cell.length_b   1.000
_cell.length_c   1.000
_cell.angle_alpha   90.00
_cell.angle_beta   90.00
_cell.angle_gamma   90.00
#
_symmetry.space_group_name_H-M   'P 1'
#
loop_
_entity.id
_entity.type
_entity.pdbx_description
1 polymer ?
#
loop_
_entity_poly.entity_id
_entity_poly.type
_entity_poly.pdbx_seq_one_letter_code
_entity_poly.pdbx_strand_id
1 'polypeptide(L)'
;MIEAPHVAWPSAAGGWLLLGVVVVGVAGEAVPGFPGWLAGVCAWAAALPLWPRLGRRQRMLVVTMLLLGAGGIGWGFAHGQTGLLEKALTLNTMIIAMLVGVAFLPLVSVRAQSGEPALKRGRLALLRTIVGVHLFGSVINLTAALIAADRLRRHAPTGPADA
;
A
#
# COMPACT_ATOMS: atom_id res chain seq x y z
N MET A 1 -29.52 1.48 32.52
CA MET A 1 -29.01 0.28 31.81
C MET A 1 -29.01 0.62 30.33
N ILE A 2 -27.92 1.21 29.84
CA ILE A 2 -27.77 1.64 28.44
C ILE A 2 -26.92 0.58 27.77
N GLU A 3 -27.52 -0.19 26.86
CA GLU A 3 -26.80 -1.14 26.02
C GLU A 3 -25.79 -0.37 25.17
N ALA A 4 -24.50 -0.66 25.36
CA ALA A 4 -23.47 -0.19 24.45
C ALA A 4 -23.75 -0.82 23.08
N PRO A 5 -23.79 -0.02 21.99
CA PRO A 5 -23.85 -0.60 20.66
C PRO A 5 -22.62 -1.48 20.51
N HIS A 6 -22.88 -2.77 20.28
CA HIS A 6 -21.89 -3.76 19.89
C HIS A 6 -21.23 -3.22 18.62
N VAL A 7 -20.06 -2.60 18.80
CA VAL A 7 -19.09 -2.37 17.72
C VAL A 7 -18.65 -3.77 17.31
N ALA A 8 -19.48 -4.40 16.48
CA ALA A 8 -19.18 -5.68 15.88
C ALA A 8 -17.89 -5.51 15.10
N TRP A 9 -17.05 -6.54 15.15
CA TRP A 9 -15.64 -6.57 14.78
C TRP A 9 -15.39 -6.93 13.31
N PRO A 10 -15.35 -6.01 12.33
CA PRO A 10 -14.61 -6.22 11.09
C PRO A 10 -13.20 -5.59 11.15
N SER A 11 -12.79 -4.99 12.27
CA SER A 11 -11.52 -4.26 12.42
C SER A 11 -10.30 -5.16 12.65
N ALA A 12 -10.44 -6.24 13.43
CA ALA A 12 -9.33 -7.13 13.76
C ALA A 12 -8.82 -7.87 12.52
N ALA A 13 -9.73 -8.40 11.71
CA ALA A 13 -9.38 -9.15 10.50
C ALA A 13 -8.54 -8.29 9.53
N GLY A 14 -8.95 -7.04 9.28
CA GLY A 14 -8.17 -6.11 8.47
C GLY A 14 -6.79 -5.81 9.07
N GLY A 15 -6.70 -5.64 10.40
CA GLY A 15 -5.43 -5.43 11.09
C GLY A 15 -4.48 -6.63 10.99
N TRP A 16 -4.98 -7.85 11.17
CA TRP A 16 -4.20 -9.09 11.03
C TRP A 16 -3.75 -9.33 9.59
N LEU A 17 -4.59 -9.02 8.61
CA LEU A 17 -4.21 -9.12 7.20
C LEU A 17 -3.12 -8.10 6.85
N LEU A 18 -3.21 -6.86 7.35
CA LEU A 18 -2.18 -5.84 7.20
C LEU A 18 -0.85 -6.24 7.88
N LEU A 19 -0.91 -6.83 9.08
CA LEU A 19 0.27 -7.42 9.72
C LEU A 19 0.88 -8.53 8.85
N GLY A 20 0.02 -9.38 8.27
CA GLY A 20 0.42 -10.41 7.30
C GLY A 20 1.15 -9.83 6.09
N VAL A 21 0.69 -8.70 5.54
CA VAL A 21 1.40 -8.00 4.44
C VAL A 21 2.82 -7.63 4.84
N VAL A 22 3.04 -7.16 6.08
CA VAL A 22 4.39 -6.81 6.56
C VAL A 22 5.26 -8.06 6.71
N VAL A 23 4.75 -9.11 7.37
CA VAL A 23 5.51 -10.34 7.63
C VAL A 23 5.87 -11.04 6.32
N VAL A 24 4.89 -11.24 5.44
CA VAL A 24 5.10 -11.90 4.15
C VAL A 24 5.95 -11.04 3.21
N GLY A 25 5.78 -9.71 3.25
CA GLY A 25 6.61 -8.78 2.48
C GLY A 25 8.09 -8.84 2.87
N VAL A 26 8.39 -8.79 4.17
CA VAL A 26 9.76 -8.91 4.69
C VAL A 26 10.35 -10.30 4.39
N ALA A 27 9.57 -11.37 4.57
CA ALA A 27 9.99 -12.72 4.23
C ALA A 27 10.30 -12.88 2.74
N GLY A 28 9.53 -12.21 1.87
CA GLY A 28 9.74 -12.19 0.42
C GLY A 28 11.07 -11.62 -0.03
N GLU A 29 11.60 -10.63 0.70
CA GLU A 29 12.91 -10.04 0.43
C GLU A 29 14.05 -10.79 1.14
N ALA A 30 13.78 -11.32 2.33
CA ALA A 30 14.80 -11.97 3.16
C ALA A 30 15.16 -13.39 2.71
N VAL A 31 14.23 -14.09 2.04
CA VAL A 31 14.39 -15.50 1.66
C VAL A 31 14.43 -15.63 0.14
N PRO A 32 15.59 -16.01 -0.45
CA PRO A 32 15.70 -16.26 -1.89
C PRO A 32 14.70 -17.33 -2.34
N GLY A 33 13.91 -17.05 -3.39
CA GLY A 33 12.90 -17.95 -3.94
C GLY A 33 11.54 -17.93 -3.24
N PHE A 34 11.33 -17.03 -2.27
CA PHE A 34 10.03 -16.87 -1.63
C PHE A 34 8.99 -16.25 -2.60
N PRO A 35 7.73 -16.73 -2.62
CA PRO A 35 6.71 -16.23 -3.52
C PRO A 35 6.25 -14.80 -3.15
N GLY A 36 6.82 -13.79 -3.80
CA GLY A 36 6.50 -12.38 -3.57
C GLY A 36 5.02 -12.01 -3.84
N TRP A 37 4.31 -12.77 -4.66
CA TRP A 37 2.89 -12.57 -4.95
C TRP A 37 1.99 -12.78 -3.72
N LEU A 38 2.46 -13.53 -2.72
CA LEU A 38 1.67 -13.87 -1.53
C LEU A 38 1.37 -12.63 -0.68
N ALA A 39 2.33 -11.72 -0.55
CA ALA A 39 2.12 -10.44 0.13
C ALA A 39 1.11 -9.55 -0.61
N GLY A 40 1.09 -9.63 -1.95
CA GLY A 40 0.06 -9.01 -2.78
C GLY A 40 -1.34 -9.55 -2.50
N VAL A 41 -1.47 -10.88 -2.44
CA VAL A 41 -2.74 -11.54 -2.10
C VAL A 41 -3.23 -11.13 -0.71
N CYS A 42 -2.34 -11.07 0.29
CA CYS A 42 -2.69 -10.56 1.62
C CYS A 42 -3.18 -9.10 1.57
N ALA A 43 -2.55 -8.25 0.75
CA ALA A 43 -2.93 -6.84 0.62
C ALA A 43 -4.31 -6.69 -0.03
N TRP A 44 -4.60 -7.45 -1.08
CA TRP A 44 -5.91 -7.48 -1.72
C TRP A 44 -6.99 -8.06 -0.80
N ALA A 45 -6.67 -9.10 -0.02
CA ALA A 45 -7.56 -9.64 1.00
C ALA A 45 -7.86 -8.61 2.09
N ALA A 46 -6.87 -7.81 2.52
CA ALA A 46 -7.05 -6.73 3.48
C ALA A 46 -7.96 -5.61 2.96
N ALA A 47 -7.99 -5.37 1.65
CA ALA A 47 -8.83 -4.35 1.03
C ALA A 47 -10.33 -4.64 1.21
N LEU A 48 -10.74 -5.91 1.25
CA LEU A 48 -12.15 -6.31 1.40
C LEU A 48 -12.80 -5.81 2.70
N PRO A 49 -12.26 -6.11 3.91
CA PRO A 49 -12.83 -5.60 5.17
C PRO A 49 -12.62 -4.09 5.33
N LEU A 50 -11.66 -3.49 4.64
CA LEU A 50 -11.41 -2.04 4.69
C LEU A 50 -12.32 -1.25 3.74
N TRP A 51 -12.88 -1.90 2.71
CA TRP A 51 -13.73 -1.27 1.69
C TRP A 51 -14.86 -0.38 2.25
N PRO A 52 -15.63 -0.81 3.28
CA PRO A 52 -16.72 0.00 3.82
C PRO A 52 -16.25 1.31 4.48
N ARG A 53 -14.96 1.41 4.84
CA ARG A 53 -14.39 2.60 5.50
C ARG A 53 -14.03 3.72 4.53
N LEU A 54 -13.94 3.42 3.23
CA LEU A 54 -13.63 4.43 2.23
C LEU A 54 -14.84 5.36 2.05
N GLY A 55 -14.59 6.67 1.99
CA GLY A 55 -15.60 7.65 1.61
C GLY A 55 -16.04 7.47 0.16
N ARG A 56 -17.26 7.93 -0.19
CA ARG A 56 -17.85 7.75 -1.54
C ARG A 56 -16.92 8.20 -2.67
N ARG A 57 -16.30 9.37 -2.54
CA ARG A 57 -15.36 9.92 -3.55
C ARG A 57 -14.11 9.06 -3.71
N GLN A 58 -13.58 8.53 -2.60
CA GLN A 58 -12.42 7.65 -2.61
C GLN A 58 -12.74 6.29 -3.23
N ARG A 59 -13.92 5.72 -2.93
CA ARG A 59 -14.37 4.48 -3.59
C ARG A 59 -14.49 4.67 -5.09
N MET A 60 -15.08 5.78 -5.56
CA MET A 60 -15.17 6.05 -6.99
C MET A 60 -13.79 6.08 -7.65
N LEU A 61 -12.82 6.79 -7.05
CA LEU A 61 -11.45 6.82 -7.57
C LEU A 61 -10.83 5.41 -7.65
N VAL A 62 -10.97 4.62 -6.57
CA VAL A 62 -10.43 3.26 -6.52
C VAL A 62 -11.09 2.36 -7.58
N VAL A 63 -12.41 2.40 -7.71
CA VAL A 63 -13.14 1.62 -8.74
C VAL A 63 -12.71 2.02 -10.14
N THR A 64 -12.62 3.33 -10.44
CA THR A 64 -12.16 3.81 -11.75
C THR A 64 -10.76 3.30 -12.07
N MET A 65 -9.83 3.40 -11.12
CA MET A 65 -8.47 2.86 -11.27
C MET A 65 -8.47 1.34 -11.47
N LEU A 66 -9.33 0.61 -10.74
CA LEU A 66 -9.49 -0.83 -10.86
C LEU A 66 -9.93 -1.24 -12.27
N LEU A 67 -10.93 -0.55 -12.81
CA LEU A 67 -11.47 -0.82 -14.14
C LEU A 67 -10.46 -0.50 -15.24
N LEU A 68 -9.76 0.63 -15.14
CA LEU A 68 -8.69 0.98 -16.07
C LEU A 68 -7.55 -0.06 -16.03
N GLY A 69 -7.12 -0.46 -14.82
CA GLY A 69 -6.08 -1.47 -14.64
C GLY A 69 -6.48 -2.83 -15.19
N ALA A 70 -7.69 -3.30 -14.89
CA ALA A 70 -8.23 -4.55 -15.41
C ALA A 70 -8.35 -4.52 -16.95
N GLY A 71 -8.81 -3.40 -17.51
CA GLY A 71 -8.85 -3.19 -18.97
C GLY A 71 -7.46 -3.25 -19.61
N GLY A 72 -6.46 -2.61 -19.00
CA GLY A 72 -5.06 -2.67 -19.46
C GLY A 72 -4.46 -4.08 -19.39
N ILE A 73 -4.75 -4.84 -18.33
CA ILE A 73 -4.33 -6.25 -18.21
C ILE A 73 -5.01 -7.10 -19.30
N GLY A 74 -6.31 -6.92 -19.52
CA GLY A 74 -7.06 -7.62 -20.58
C GLY A 74 -6.52 -7.32 -21.98
N TRP A 75 -6.23 -6.04 -22.25
CA TRP A 75 -5.58 -5.63 -23.50
C TRP A 75 -4.20 -6.26 -23.68
N GLY A 76 -3.39 -6.30 -22.63
CA GLY A 76 -2.08 -6.94 -22.64
C GLY A 76 -2.17 -8.44 -22.94
N PHE A 77 -3.12 -9.15 -22.31
CA PHE A 77 -3.36 -10.57 -22.62
C PHE A 77 -3.78 -10.79 -24.08
N ALA A 78 -4.62 -9.91 -24.63
CA ALA A 78 -4.99 -9.97 -26.05
C ALA A 78 -3.79 -9.78 -27.00
N HIS A 79 -2.70 -9.15 -26.53
CA HIS A 79 -1.44 -8.96 -27.27
C HIS A 79 -0.34 -9.95 -26.86
N GLY A 80 -0.69 -11.05 -26.17
CA GLY A 80 0.25 -12.11 -25.81
C GLY A 80 1.20 -11.78 -24.65
N GLN A 81 0.97 -10.70 -23.90
CA GLN A 81 1.75 -10.39 -22.70
C GLN A 81 1.43 -11.36 -21.57
N THR A 82 2.45 -11.92 -20.92
CA THR A 82 2.31 -12.83 -19.77
C THR A 82 2.85 -12.18 -18.48
N GLY A 83 2.48 -12.74 -17.32
CA GLY A 83 2.95 -12.24 -16.01
C GLY A 83 2.38 -10.88 -15.57
N LEU A 84 1.40 -10.31 -16.29
CA LEU A 84 0.77 -9.04 -15.92
C LEU A 84 0.01 -9.12 -14.58
N LEU A 85 -0.62 -10.26 -14.30
CA LEU A 85 -1.33 -10.48 -13.04
C LEU A 85 -0.36 -10.56 -11.85
N GLU A 86 0.75 -11.28 -12.01
CA GLU A 86 1.81 -11.35 -11.00
C GLU A 86 2.44 -9.98 -10.75
N LYS A 87 2.69 -9.21 -11.82
CA LYS A 87 3.14 -7.81 -11.70
C LYS A 87 2.13 -6.97 -10.92
N ALA A 88 0.83 -7.11 -11.18
CA ALA A 88 -0.22 -6.38 -10.46
C ALA A 88 -0.25 -6.72 -8.95
N LEU A 89 0.13 -7.94 -8.57
CA LEU A 89 0.22 -8.37 -7.18
C LEU A 89 1.51 -7.93 -6.48
N THR A 90 2.59 -7.62 -7.21
CA THR A 90 3.94 -7.44 -6.63
C THR A 90 4.47 -6.01 -6.69
N LEU A 91 4.03 -5.17 -7.64
CA LEU A 91 4.67 -3.89 -7.97
C LEU A 91 4.77 -2.89 -6.81
N ASN A 92 3.79 -2.88 -5.90
CA ASN A 92 3.70 -1.89 -4.82
C ASN A 92 3.72 -2.51 -3.42
N THR A 93 4.03 -3.79 -3.32
CA THR A 93 3.81 -4.55 -2.09
C THR A 93 4.74 -4.11 -0.97
N MET A 94 5.98 -3.75 -1.28
CA MET A 94 6.93 -3.25 -0.29
C MET A 94 6.59 -1.84 0.21
N ILE A 95 6.06 -0.98 -0.68
CA ILE A 95 5.52 0.33 -0.31
C ILE A 95 4.32 0.16 0.64
N ILE A 96 3.42 -0.76 0.32
CA ILE A 96 2.26 -1.06 1.17
C ILE A 96 2.74 -1.56 2.53
N ALA A 97 3.67 -2.52 2.58
CA ALA A 97 4.25 -3.02 3.82
C ALA A 97 4.89 -1.89 4.65
N MET A 98 5.62 -0.97 4.02
CA MET A 98 6.21 0.18 4.68
C MET A 98 5.14 1.11 5.27
N LEU A 99 4.14 1.50 4.48
CA LEU A 99 3.07 2.40 4.93
C LEU A 99 2.29 1.80 6.10
N VAL A 100 2.06 0.49 6.04
CA VAL A 100 1.42 -0.28 7.11
C VAL A 100 2.30 -0.28 8.37
N GLY A 101 3.61 -0.55 8.25
CA GLY A 101 4.55 -0.49 9.38
C GLY A 101 4.58 0.88 10.06
N VAL A 102 4.63 1.96 9.27
CA VAL A 102 4.56 3.34 9.79
C VAL A 102 3.21 3.63 10.44
N ALA A 103 2.10 3.13 9.89
CA ALA A 103 0.77 3.27 10.49
C ALA A 103 0.62 2.51 11.82
N PHE A 104 1.42 1.45 12.04
CA PHE A 104 1.47 0.72 13.32
C PHE A 104 2.41 1.38 14.35
N LEU A 105 3.38 2.20 13.95
CA LEU A 105 4.35 2.84 14.86
C LEU A 105 3.69 3.63 16.02
N PRO A 106 2.61 4.41 15.81
CA PRO A 106 1.90 5.09 16.88
C PRO A 106 1.31 4.14 17.94
N LEU A 107 0.94 2.90 17.57
CA LEU A 107 0.37 1.93 18.52
C LEU A 107 1.39 1.45 19.55
N VAL A 108 2.67 1.46 19.19
CA VAL A 108 3.78 1.12 20.10
C VAL A 108 4.19 2.35 20.93
N SER A 109 4.17 3.56 20.36
CA SER A 109 4.59 4.78 21.05
C SER A 109 3.57 5.29 22.09
N VAL A 110 2.28 4.97 21.92
CA VAL A 110 1.22 5.34 22.87
C VAL A 110 1.36 4.57 24.19
N ARG A 111 1.85 3.32 24.18
CA ARG A 111 2.11 2.55 25.43
C ARG A 111 3.23 3.11 26.29
N ALA A 112 4.17 3.87 25.71
CA ALA A 112 5.28 4.49 26.45
C ALA A 112 4.85 5.75 27.23
N GLN A 113 3.63 6.26 27.01
CA GLN A 113 3.10 7.47 27.63
C GLN A 113 1.89 7.11 28.48
N SER A 114 2.11 6.42 29.60
CA SER A 114 1.09 6.12 30.62
C SER A 114 0.61 7.34 31.43
N GLY A 115 0.79 8.55 30.89
CA GLY A 115 0.12 9.77 31.33
C GLY A 115 -0.36 10.51 30.09
N GLU A 116 -1.68 10.56 29.87
CA GLU A 116 -2.29 11.12 28.67
C GLU A 116 -1.72 12.50 28.33
N PRO A 117 -0.94 12.66 27.24
CA PRO A 117 -0.65 13.98 26.73
C PRO A 117 -1.94 14.48 26.08
N ALA A 118 -2.52 15.54 26.64
CA ALA A 118 -3.72 16.18 26.11
C ALA A 118 -3.66 16.26 24.57
N LEU A 119 -4.68 15.73 23.90
CA LEU A 119 -4.81 15.75 22.44
C LEU A 119 -4.54 17.19 21.96
N LYS A 120 -3.40 17.43 21.31
CA LYS A 120 -3.05 18.76 20.81
C LYS A 120 -4.01 19.13 19.68
N ARG A 121 -5.16 19.70 20.03
CA ARG A 121 -6.17 20.20 19.09
C ARG A 121 -5.70 21.57 18.58
N GLY A 122 -5.61 21.73 17.27
CA GLY A 122 -5.28 23.02 16.66
C GLY A 122 -4.74 22.92 15.23
N ARG A 123 -4.67 24.07 14.55
CA ARG A 123 -4.20 24.20 13.15
C ARG A 123 -2.78 23.66 12.95
N LEU A 124 -1.92 23.79 13.96
CA LEU A 124 -0.54 23.30 13.91
C LEU A 124 -0.47 21.76 13.94
N ALA A 125 -1.37 21.10 14.67
CA ALA A 125 -1.44 19.64 14.69
C ALA A 125 -1.94 19.11 13.33
N LEU A 126 -2.97 19.75 12.76
CA LEU A 126 -3.44 19.46 11.41
C LEU A 126 -2.32 19.63 10.37
N LEU A 127 -1.57 20.75 10.45
CA LEU A 127 -0.46 21.01 9.53
C LEU A 127 0.64 19.94 9.66
N ARG A 128 1.00 19.54 10.89
CA ARG A 128 1.98 18.47 11.14
C ARG A 128 1.54 17.13 10.55
N THR A 129 0.27 16.77 10.69
CA THR A 129 -0.28 15.55 10.09
C THR A 129 -0.27 15.63 8.57
N ILE A 130 -0.70 16.75 7.98
CA ILE A 130 -0.70 16.95 6.52
C ILE A 130 0.72 16.90 5.96
N VAL A 131 1.66 17.61 6.57
CA VAL A 131 3.07 17.62 6.14
C VAL A 131 3.69 16.24 6.26
N GLY A 132 3.45 15.51 7.36
CA GLY A 132 3.91 14.14 7.54
C GLY A 132 3.37 13.22 6.44
N VAL A 133 2.05 13.19 6.24
CA VAL A 133 1.41 12.36 5.21
C VAL A 133 1.90 12.71 3.81
N HIS A 134 2.09 14.00 3.50
CA HIS A 134 2.55 14.44 2.20
C HIS A 134 4.01 14.08 1.94
N LEU A 135 4.88 14.22 2.95
CA LEU A 135 6.31 13.86 2.83
C LEU A 135 6.48 12.35 2.68
N PHE A 136 5.78 11.55 3.50
CA PHE A 136 5.78 10.09 3.36
C PHE A 136 5.20 9.64 2.01
N GLY A 137 4.10 10.26 1.56
CA GLY A 137 3.50 9.99 0.26
C GLY A 137 4.41 10.35 -0.92
N SER A 138 5.16 11.46 -0.82
CA SER A 138 6.12 11.88 -1.84
C SER A 138 7.33 10.95 -1.94
N VAL A 139 7.88 10.48 -0.81
CA VAL A 139 9.00 9.51 -0.81
C VAL A 139 8.56 8.18 -1.43
N ILE A 140 7.35 7.72 -1.11
CA ILE A 140 6.73 6.53 -1.73
C ILE A 140 6.57 6.67 -3.24
N ASN A 141 6.17 7.86 -3.71
CA ASN A 141 5.92 8.09 -5.13
C ASN A 141 7.22 8.37 -5.91
N LEU A 142 8.27 8.86 -5.23
CA LEU A 142 9.60 9.04 -5.82
C LEU A 142 10.20 7.69 -6.25
N THR A 143 9.97 6.62 -5.48
CA THR A 143 10.34 5.26 -5.89
C THR A 143 9.65 4.83 -7.18
N ALA A 144 8.38 5.21 -7.40
CA ALA A 144 7.69 4.95 -8.67
C ALA A 144 8.31 5.73 -9.85
N ALA A 145 8.69 7.00 -9.64
CA ALA A 145 9.39 7.78 -10.65
C ALA A 145 10.77 7.19 -10.99
N LEU A 146 11.50 6.70 -10.00
CA LEU A 146 12.80 6.03 -10.19
C LEU A 146 12.66 4.69 -10.92
N ILE A 147 11.66 3.88 -10.59
CA ILE A 147 11.37 2.62 -11.29
C ILE A 147 10.98 2.87 -12.76
N ALA A 148 10.19 3.90 -13.03
CA ALA A 148 9.83 4.30 -14.40
C ALA A 148 11.07 4.76 -15.17
N ALA A 149 11.93 5.57 -14.55
CA ALA A 149 13.21 5.99 -15.12
C ALA A 149 14.12 4.79 -15.44
N ASP A 150 14.23 3.82 -14.52
CA ASP A 150 15.02 2.61 -14.74
C ASP A 150 14.45 1.71 -15.84
N ARG A 151 13.11 1.62 -15.97
CA ARG A 151 12.49 0.90 -17.08
C ARG A 151 12.77 1.56 -18.43
N LEU A 152 12.69 2.88 -18.50
CA LEU A 152 13.03 3.63 -19.71
C LEU A 152 14.50 3.45 -20.08
N ARG A 153 15.41 3.42 -19.10
CA ARG A 153 16.83 3.12 -19.32
C ARG A 153 17.07 1.70 -19.82
N ARG A 154 16.31 0.72 -19.33
CA ARG A 154 16.41 -0.69 -19.79
C ARG A 154 15.81 -0.93 -21.18
N HIS A 155 14.94 -0.03 -21.67
CA HIS A 155 14.36 -0.09 -23.02
C HIS A 155 14.94 1.00 -23.95
N ALA A 156 15.95 1.74 -23.49
CA ALA A 156 16.67 2.67 -24.35
C ALA A 156 17.40 1.84 -25.42
N PRO A 157 17.22 2.13 -26.72
CA PRO A 157 18.00 1.45 -27.75
C PRO A 157 19.47 1.74 -27.48
N THR A 158 20.30 0.69 -27.40
CA THR A 158 21.75 0.86 -27.44
C THR A 158 22.08 1.49 -28.79
N GLY A 159 22.30 2.81 -28.80
CA GLY A 159 22.88 3.48 -29.95
C GLY A 159 24.23 2.83 -30.29
N PRO A 160 24.61 2.73 -31.56
CA PRO A 160 25.75 1.93 -31.98
C PRO A 160 27.04 2.56 -31.44
N ALA A 161 27.73 1.83 -30.58
CA ALA A 161 29.10 2.12 -30.17
C ALA A 161 30.01 1.13 -30.92
N ASP A 162 30.32 1.44 -32.17
CA ASP A 162 31.42 0.86 -32.95
C ASP A 162 31.85 1.90 -34.00
N ALA A 163 32.82 2.76 -33.64
CA ALA A 163 33.71 3.50 -34.54
C ALA A 163 34.97 3.89 -33.78
#